data_AF-A0A920A198-F1
#
_entry.id   AF-A0A920A198-F1
#
_cell.length_a   1.000
_cell.length_b   1.000
_cell.length_c   1.000
_cell.angle_alpha   90.00
_cell.angle_beta   90.00
_cell.angle_gamma   90.00
#
_symmetry.space_group_name_H-M   'P 1'
#
loop_
_entity.id
_entity.type
_entity.pdbx_description
1 polymer ?
#
loop_
_entity_poly.entity_id
_entity_poly.type
_entity_poly.pdbx_seq_one_letter_code
_entity_poly.pdbx_strand_id
1 'polypeptide(L)'
;MKKIIDIFKSFWSPIMDSNVNPLKNITNLKIRHMVMQILAFMWSGVFSLYIVDSVFVFGFTAIAHALLIAALFITMFVFFTAEKKPQIYDLKFFRGKDGEHE
;
A
#
# COMPACT_ATOMS: atom_id res chain seq x y z
N MET A 1 7.76 -6.87 -21.67
CA MET A 1 7.39 -6.27 -20.36
C MET A 1 5.89 -6.03 -20.22
N LYS A 2 5.24 -5.25 -21.11
CA LYS A 2 3.77 -5.00 -21.04
C LYS A 2 2.93 -6.28 -20.94
N LYS A 3 3.19 -7.28 -21.78
CA LYS A 3 2.50 -8.59 -21.76
C LYS A 3 2.56 -9.33 -20.42
N ILE A 4 3.68 -9.24 -19.69
CA ILE A 4 3.81 -9.87 -18.37
C ILE A 4 2.96 -9.09 -17.34
N ILE A 5 3.06 -7.76 -17.36
CA ILE A 5 2.28 -6.88 -16.48
C ILE A 5 0.77 -7.11 -16.69
N ASP A 6 0.33 -7.27 -17.94
CA ASP A 6 -1.07 -7.48 -18.27
C ASP A 6 -1.58 -8.84 -17.76
N ILE A 7 -0.75 -9.89 -17.84
CA ILE A 7 -1.05 -11.21 -17.26
C ILE A 7 -1.19 -11.10 -15.73
N PHE A 8 -0.24 -10.46 -15.05
CA PHE A 8 -0.33 -10.27 -13.60
C PHE A 8 -1.59 -9.49 -13.21
N LYS A 9 -1.92 -8.42 -13.95
CA LYS A 9 -3.16 -7.65 -13.73
C LYS A 9 -4.41 -8.50 -13.92
N SER A 10 -4.50 -9.33 -14.96
CA SER A 10 -5.70 -10.14 -15.18
C SER A 10 -5.96 -11.16 -14.07
N PHE A 11 -4.90 -11.72 -13.47
CA PHE A 11 -5.04 -12.62 -12.31
C PHE A 11 -5.30 -11.87 -11.01
N TRP A 12 -4.69 -10.70 -10.81
CA TRP A 12 -4.73 -9.95 -9.56
C TRP A 12 -5.99 -9.10 -9.38
N SER A 13 -6.42 -8.41 -10.44
CA SER A 13 -7.53 -7.44 -10.38
C SER A 13 -8.84 -8.04 -9.85
N PRO A 14 -9.28 -9.26 -10.23
CA PRO A 14 -10.51 -9.84 -9.70
C PRO A 14 -10.50 -10.08 -8.18
N ILE A 15 -9.33 -10.23 -7.58
CA ILE A 15 -9.17 -10.47 -6.14
C ILE A 15 -9.02 -9.14 -5.41
N MET A 16 -8.12 -8.28 -5.89
CA MET A 16 -7.58 -7.16 -5.11
C MET A 16 -8.09 -5.79 -5.55
N ASP A 17 -8.77 -5.69 -6.70
CA ASP A 17 -9.38 -4.44 -7.17
C ASP A 17 -10.87 -4.38 -6.80
N SER A 18 -11.22 -3.47 -5.90
CA SER A 18 -12.60 -3.22 -5.46
C SER A 18 -13.53 -2.63 -6.53
N ASN A 19 -13.00 -2.28 -7.71
CA ASN A 19 -13.80 -1.87 -8.87
C ASN A 19 -14.13 -3.04 -9.80
N VAL A 20 -13.37 -4.14 -9.69
CA VAL A 20 -13.53 -5.32 -10.56
C VAL A 20 -14.22 -6.46 -9.81
N ASN A 21 -13.85 -6.67 -8.55
CA ASN A 21 -14.39 -7.73 -7.70
C ASN A 21 -15.88 -7.49 -7.35
N PRO A 22 -16.58 -8.48 -6.75
CA PRO A 22 -18.00 -8.35 -6.42
C PRO A 22 -18.34 -7.17 -5.47
N LEU A 23 -17.37 -6.65 -4.72
CA LEU A 23 -17.57 -5.47 -3.87
C LEU A 23 -17.79 -4.18 -4.68
N LYS A 24 -17.57 -4.19 -6.00
CA LYS A 24 -17.90 -3.07 -6.89
C LYS A 24 -19.37 -2.65 -6.85
N ASN A 25 -20.25 -3.55 -6.43
CA ASN A 25 -21.69 -3.27 -6.25
C ASN A 25 -21.95 -2.28 -5.09
N ILE A 26 -20.97 -2.08 -4.20
CA ILE A 26 -21.04 -1.10 -3.12
C ILE A 26 -20.51 0.25 -3.64
N THR A 27 -21.37 1.26 -3.72
CA THR A 27 -21.00 2.58 -4.26
C THR A 27 -20.01 3.34 -3.36
N ASN A 28 -20.05 3.11 -2.05
CA ASN A 28 -19.17 3.78 -1.09
C ASN A 28 -17.75 3.18 -1.06
N LEU A 29 -16.76 3.97 -1.49
CA LEU A 29 -15.35 3.56 -1.51
C LEU A 29 -14.80 3.19 -0.12
N LYS A 30 -15.18 3.92 0.94
CA LYS A 30 -14.68 3.66 2.30
C LYS A 30 -15.13 2.28 2.78
N ILE A 31 -16.38 1.91 2.49
CA ILE A 31 -16.93 0.59 2.83
C ILE A 31 -16.21 -0.49 2.04
N ARG A 32 -16.04 -0.30 0.72
CA ARG A 32 -15.28 -1.25 -0.12
C ARG A 32 -13.87 -1.50 0.42
N HIS A 33 -13.15 -0.44 0.77
CA HIS A 33 -11.81 -0.54 1.33
C HIS A 33 -11.81 -1.26 2.69
N MET A 34 -12.74 -0.91 3.58
CA MET A 34 -12.87 -1.55 4.89
C MET A 34 -13.15 -3.05 4.77
N VAL A 35 -14.06 -3.46 3.88
CA VAL A 35 -14.37 -4.88 3.66
C VAL A 35 -13.17 -5.63 3.08
N MET A 36 -12.46 -5.05 2.12
CA MET A 36 -11.20 -5.62 1.60
C MET A 36 -10.16 -5.81 2.70
N GLN A 37 -10.05 -4.85 3.63
CA GLN A 37 -9.11 -4.93 4.75
C GLN A 37 -9.50 -6.03 5.74
N ILE A 38 -10.79 -6.19 6.04
CA ILE A 38 -11.29 -7.28 6.90
C ILE A 38 -11.02 -8.65 6.27
N LEU A 39 -11.25 -8.80 4.95
CA LEU A 39 -10.92 -10.04 4.24
C LEU A 39 -9.42 -10.35 4.33
N ALA A 40 -8.55 -9.35 4.13
CA ALA A 40 -7.11 -9.52 4.28
C ALA A 40 -6.72 -9.99 5.69
N PHE A 41 -7.32 -9.40 6.73
CA PHE A 41 -7.09 -9.83 8.12
C PHE A 41 -7.63 -11.24 8.40
N MET A 42 -8.79 -11.60 7.87
CA MET A 42 -9.34 -12.94 7.99
C MET A 42 -8.38 -13.99 7.41
N TRP A 43 -7.90 -13.78 6.17
CA TRP A 43 -6.95 -14.69 5.53
C TRP A 43 -5.64 -14.82 6.33
N SER A 44 -5.09 -13.70 6.78
CA SER A 44 -3.88 -13.70 7.62
C SER A 44 -4.09 -14.44 8.95
N GLY A 45 -5.24 -14.24 9.59
CA GLY A 45 -5.61 -14.93 10.83
C GLY A 45 -5.75 -16.43 10.65
N VAL A 46 -6.47 -16.88 9.62
CA VAL A 46 -6.67 -18.31 9.32
C VAL A 46 -5.33 -19.02 9.08
N PHE A 47 -4.44 -18.44 8.25
CA PHE A 47 -3.12 -19.04 8.01
C PHE A 47 -2.28 -19.10 9.29
N SER A 48 -2.34 -18.07 10.13
CA SER A 48 -1.52 -18.01 11.34
C SER A 48 -2.00 -18.97 12.42
N LEU A 49 -3.32 -19.10 12.61
CA LEU A 49 -3.90 -20.10 13.51
C LEU A 49 -3.62 -21.52 13.00
N TYR A 50 -3.71 -21.75 11.70
CA TYR A 50 -3.42 -23.05 11.10
C TYR A 50 -1.95 -23.47 11.26
N ILE A 51 -0.99 -22.54 11.08
CA ILE A 51 0.44 -22.86 11.08
C ILE A 51 1.05 -22.84 12.49
N VAL A 52 0.59 -21.95 13.36
CA VAL A 52 1.28 -21.63 14.63
C VAL A 52 0.46 -22.01 15.86
N ASP A 53 -0.86 -22.24 15.71
CA ASP A 53 -1.81 -22.51 16.79
C ASP A 53 -1.67 -21.56 18.00
N SER A 54 -1.24 -20.32 17.75
CA SER A 54 -0.96 -19.31 18.77
C SER A 54 -1.43 -17.92 18.35
N VAL A 55 -2.44 -17.41 19.06
CA VAL A 55 -3.02 -16.08 18.87
C VAL A 55 -2.02 -14.96 19.20
N PHE A 56 -1.15 -15.17 20.19
CA PHE A 56 -0.16 -14.17 20.59
C PHE A 56 0.91 -13.97 19.53
N VAL A 57 1.42 -15.06 18.95
CA VAL A 57 2.41 -14.99 17.87
C VAL A 57 1.80 -14.33 16.63
N PHE A 58 0.54 -14.65 16.31
CA PHE A 58 -0.21 -13.94 15.26
C PHE A 58 -0.28 -12.42 15.49
N GLY A 59 -0.56 -11.97 16.72
CA GLY A 59 -0.62 -10.54 17.03
C GLY A 59 0.69 -9.81 16.71
N PHE A 60 1.83 -10.37 17.13
CA PHE A 60 3.15 -9.79 16.83
C PHE A 60 3.47 -9.79 15.34
N THR A 61 3.21 -10.89 14.63
CA THR A 61 3.50 -10.99 13.19
C THR A 61 2.58 -10.09 12.37
N ALA A 62 1.32 -9.92 12.76
CA ALA A 62 0.38 -9.00 12.11
C ALA A 62 0.83 -7.53 12.21
N ILE A 63 1.31 -7.10 13.39
CA ILE A 63 1.88 -5.76 13.56
C ILE A 63 3.12 -5.59 12.68
N ALA A 64 4.03 -6.56 12.68
CA ALA A 64 5.23 -6.51 11.84
C ALA A 64 4.88 -6.43 10.34
N HIS A 65 3.89 -7.19 9.86
CA HIS A 65 3.40 -7.12 8.48
C HIS A 65 2.82 -5.74 8.16
N ALA A 66 2.00 -5.16 9.05
CA ALA A 66 1.42 -3.83 8.84
C ALA A 66 2.51 -2.75 8.71
N LEU A 67 3.57 -2.82 9.52
CA LEU A 67 4.72 -1.91 9.43
C LEU A 67 5.48 -2.06 8.10
N LEU A 68 5.67 -3.29 7.62
CA LEU A 68 6.30 -3.53 6.31
C LEU A 68 5.48 -2.96 5.16
N ILE A 69 4.16 -3.15 5.18
CA ILE A 69 3.25 -2.56 4.18
C ILE A 69 3.34 -1.04 4.24
N ALA A 70 3.31 -0.43 5.43
CA ALA A 70 3.44 1.01 5.60
C ALA A 70 4.76 1.54 5.03
N ALA A 71 5.89 0.86 5.30
CA ALA A 71 7.20 1.22 4.75
C ALA A 71 7.23 1.18 3.21
N LEU A 72 6.57 0.17 2.60
CA LEU A 72 6.43 0.08 1.14
C LEU A 72 5.65 1.26 0.57
N PHE A 73 4.53 1.65 1.19
CA PHE A 73 3.75 2.81 0.77
C PHE A 73 4.54 4.10 0.92
N ILE A 74 5.25 4.30 2.03
CA ILE A 74 6.13 5.47 2.22
C ILE A 74 7.16 5.55 1.10
N THR A 75 7.80 4.42 0.76
CA THR A 75 8.76 4.35 -0.34
C THR A 75 8.12 4.73 -1.68
N MET A 76 6.94 4.20 -1.97
CA MET A 76 6.18 4.55 -3.17
C MET A 76 5.82 6.05 -3.21
N PHE A 77 5.41 6.64 -2.09
CA PHE A 77 5.12 8.07 -1.99
C PHE A 77 6.35 8.94 -2.21
N VAL A 78 7.51 8.55 -1.67
CA VAL A 78 8.78 9.24 -1.89
C VAL A 78 9.11 9.24 -3.39
N PHE A 79 9.05 8.08 -4.05
CA PHE A 79 9.31 7.95 -5.48
C PHE A 79 8.31 8.72 -6.34
N PHE A 80 7.02 8.62 -6.04
CA PHE A 80 5.98 9.37 -6.73
C PHE A 80 6.18 10.88 -6.59
N THR A 81 6.56 11.34 -5.39
CA THR A 81 6.87 12.75 -5.15
C THR A 81 8.12 13.17 -5.92
N ALA A 82 9.15 12.32 -5.99
CA ALA A 82 10.36 12.61 -6.76
C ALA A 82 10.08 12.70 -8.26
N GLU A 83 9.20 11.84 -8.79
CA GLU A 83 8.80 11.87 -10.21
C GLU A 83 7.93 13.10 -10.52
N LYS A 84 6.93 13.41 -9.69
CA LYS A 84 5.94 14.46 -9.98
C LYS A 84 6.35 15.86 -9.55
N LYS A 85 7.16 15.98 -8.50
CA LYS A 85 7.59 17.25 -7.91
C LYS A 85 9.05 17.18 -7.46
N PRO A 86 9.99 16.97 -8.39
CA PRO A 86 11.41 16.82 -8.06
C PRO A 86 11.98 18.04 -7.34
N GLN A 87 11.42 19.24 -7.56
CA GLN A 87 11.82 20.48 -6.88
C GLN A 87 11.72 20.44 -5.35
N ILE A 88 10.91 19.54 -4.76
CA ILE A 88 10.84 19.36 -3.30
C ILE A 88 12.16 18.82 -2.74
N TYR A 89 12.92 18.10 -3.57
CA TYR A 89 14.22 17.53 -3.21
C TYR A 89 15.40 18.34 -3.74
N ASP A 90 15.14 19.50 -4.38
CA ASP A 90 16.20 20.41 -4.81
C ASP A 90 16.74 21.19 -3.60
N LEU A 91 18.07 21.21 -3.44
CA LEU A 91 18.78 22.01 -2.43
C LEU A 91 18.41 23.50 -2.52
N LYS A 92 18.02 23.99 -3.70
CA LYS A 92 17.53 25.36 -3.89
C LYS A 92 16.23 25.66 -3.13
N PHE A 93 15.39 24.65 -2.87
CA PHE A 93 14.17 24.81 -2.08
C PHE A 93 14.48 25.08 -0.60
N PHE A 94 15.63 24.60 -0.11
CA PHE A 94 16.14 24.82 1.25
C PHE A 94 17.11 26.00 1.35
N ARG A 95 17.46 26.63 0.22
CA ARG A 95 18.34 27.80 0.20
C ARG A 95 17.49 29.03 0.50
N GLY A 96 17.79 29.69 1.61
CA GLY A 96 17.13 30.94 2.01
C GLY A 96 17.15 31.98 0.89
N LYS A 97 16.15 32.86 0.90
CA LYS A 97 15.95 33.93 -0.09
C LYS A 97 16.99 35.06 0.01
N ASP A 98 18.02 34.88 0.83
CA ASP A 98 18.95 35.89 1.36
C ASP A 98 20.36 35.81 0.76
N GLY A 99 20.50 35.19 -0.41
CA GLY A 99 21.76 35.19 -1.18
C GLY A 99 22.05 36.46 -1.98
N GLU A 100 21.46 37.61 -1.63
CA GLU A 100 21.75 38.91 -2.27
C GLU A 100 22.69 39.75 -1.39
N HIS A 101 23.95 39.33 -1.34
CA HIS A 101 25.07 40.16 -0.88
C HIS A 101 26.34 39.83 -1.67
N GLU A 102 26.26 39.96 -3.01
CA GLU A 102 27.40 40.30 -3.89
C GLU A 102 26.91 41.19 -5.04
#